data_AF-A0A2P7S571-F1
#
_entry.id   AF-A0A2P7S571-F1
#
_cell.length_a   1.000
_cell.length_b   1.000
_cell.length_c   1.000
_cell.angle_alpha   90.00
_cell.angle_beta   90.00
_cell.angle_gamma   90.00
#
_symmetry.space_group_name_H-M   'P 1'
#
loop_
_entity.id
_entity.type
_entity.pdbx_description
1 polymer ?
#
loop_
_entity_poly.entity_id
_entity_poly.type
_entity_poly.pdbx_seq_one_letter_code
_entity_poly.pdbx_strand_id
1 'polypeptide(L)'
;MAAVSAKDTGRKPGKASSAKVKEKNLHAKLGGLNSLKRNFNAFLNAKDPKFAAIRSYVMASANYDLTEAELAKATAALAAADAKFAASVGAIQPHDDFSYTPDLTTADLEARLGDLKAIDPSTLDAGAAAAVAAEIGALNSVLDSAAAVSEAKKQVADLEAKQAEQKEAITDEALTAALQSGTNPNRVVDQEMVDWAKNVLGVGEAYGKIDQVREALQTQTVELAEPTNDAD
;
A
#
# COMPACT_ATOMS: atom_id res chain seq x y z
N MET A 1 -78.66 -41.89 17.32
CA MET A 1 -78.80 -40.90 18.41
C MET A 1 -77.41 -40.58 18.95
N ALA A 2 -77.09 -39.28 19.07
CA ALA A 2 -75.88 -38.65 19.65
C ALA A 2 -74.52 -39.02 19.00
N ALA A 3 -73.88 -38.18 18.17
CA ALA A 3 -73.28 -36.85 18.40
C ALA A 3 -72.09 -36.84 19.37
N VAL A 4 -70.88 -36.63 18.85
CA VAL A 4 -69.86 -35.80 19.51
C VAL A 4 -69.02 -35.07 18.46
N SER A 5 -69.18 -33.75 18.47
CA SER A 5 -68.35 -32.77 17.77
C SER A 5 -67.04 -32.56 18.52
N ALA A 6 -65.92 -32.48 17.80
CA ALA A 6 -64.72 -31.78 18.27
C ALA A 6 -64.34 -30.73 17.22
N LYS A 7 -64.38 -29.48 17.68
CA LYS A 7 -64.25 -28.25 16.92
C LYS A 7 -62.77 -27.95 16.67
N ASP A 8 -62.36 -28.00 15.40
CA ASP A 8 -61.06 -27.52 14.93
C ASP A 8 -61.00 -25.99 15.09
N THR A 9 -60.22 -25.53 16.07
CA THR A 9 -60.01 -24.11 16.31
C THR A 9 -58.91 -23.60 15.38
N GLY A 10 -59.34 -22.91 14.32
CA GLY A 10 -58.49 -22.25 13.35
C GLY A 10 -57.41 -21.37 13.98
N ARG A 11 -56.15 -21.68 13.67
CA ARG A 11 -54.99 -20.83 13.96
C ARG A 11 -54.76 -19.93 12.76
N LYS A 12 -55.11 -18.64 12.89
CA LYS A 12 -54.68 -17.59 11.95
C LYS A 12 -53.15 -17.56 11.89
N PRO A 13 -52.53 -17.47 10.70
CA PRO A 13 -51.10 -17.25 10.60
C PRO A 13 -50.77 -15.86 11.14
N GLY A 14 -49.97 -15.82 12.20
CA GLY A 14 -49.43 -14.59 12.76
C GLY A 14 -48.59 -13.87 11.69
N LYS A 15 -48.99 -12.65 11.37
CA LYS A 15 -48.27 -11.72 10.49
C LYS A 15 -46.86 -11.50 11.07
N ALA A 16 -45.85 -12.03 10.40
CA ALA A 16 -44.45 -11.74 10.71
C ALA A 16 -44.20 -10.25 10.43
N SER A 17 -44.17 -9.45 11.49
CA SER A 17 -43.72 -8.07 11.44
C SER A 17 -42.20 -8.03 11.58
N SER A 18 -41.50 -8.20 10.46
CA SER A 18 -40.09 -7.85 10.33
C SER A 18 -39.92 -6.36 10.06
N ALA A 19 -38.82 -5.81 10.59
CA ALA A 19 -38.17 -4.56 10.16
C ALA A 19 -38.85 -3.22 10.56
N LYS A 20 -38.43 -2.64 11.70
CA LYS A 20 -38.06 -1.21 11.90
C LYS A 20 -37.81 -0.85 13.39
N VAL A 21 -36.95 -1.57 14.10
CA VAL A 21 -36.57 -1.25 15.51
C VAL A 21 -35.04 -1.19 15.74
N LYS A 22 -34.20 -1.46 14.73
CA LYS A 22 -32.74 -1.62 14.95
C LYS A 22 -31.91 -0.33 15.01
N GLU A 23 -32.31 0.77 14.36
CA GLU A 23 -31.49 2.01 14.36
C GLU A 23 -31.52 2.79 15.68
N LYS A 24 -32.68 2.84 16.37
CA LYS A 24 -32.82 3.61 17.62
C LYS A 24 -31.99 3.03 18.77
N ASN A 25 -31.83 1.70 18.82
CA ASN A 25 -31.02 1.04 19.84
C ASN A 25 -29.52 1.22 19.58
N LEU A 26 -29.07 1.17 18.32
CA LEU A 26 -27.65 1.35 18.00
C LEU A 26 -27.17 2.77 18.32
N HIS A 27 -27.95 3.82 18.02
CA HIS A 27 -27.55 5.19 18.38
C HIS A 27 -27.42 5.41 19.89
N ALA A 28 -28.30 4.81 20.70
CA ALA A 28 -28.17 4.81 22.15
C ALA A 28 -26.98 3.95 22.64
N LYS A 29 -26.60 2.91 21.90
CA LYS A 29 -25.42 2.08 22.16
C LYS A 29 -24.10 2.79 21.82
N LEU A 30 -24.04 3.53 20.72
CA LEU A 30 -22.79 4.15 20.25
C LEU A 30 -22.27 5.24 21.18
N GLY A 31 -23.16 5.99 21.85
CA GLY A 31 -22.77 7.03 22.81
C GLY A 31 -21.74 8.00 22.22
N GLY A 32 -20.51 7.98 22.76
CA GLY A 32 -19.39 8.79 22.28
C GLY A 32 -19.03 8.55 20.81
N LEU A 33 -19.14 7.31 20.32
CA LEU A 33 -18.78 6.94 18.94
C LEU A 33 -19.66 7.61 17.88
N ASN A 34 -20.77 8.27 18.25
CA ASN A 34 -21.58 9.03 17.31
C ASN A 34 -20.79 10.20 16.66
N SER A 35 -19.72 10.68 17.29
CA SER A 35 -18.80 11.66 16.72
C SER A 35 -18.09 11.15 15.44
N LEU A 36 -18.00 9.84 15.23
CA LEU A 36 -17.46 9.26 13.98
C LEU A 36 -18.31 9.61 12.76
N LYS A 37 -19.56 10.07 12.94
CA LYS A 37 -20.39 10.56 11.82
C LYS A 37 -20.01 11.97 11.36
N ARG A 38 -19.14 12.67 12.08
CA ARG A 38 -18.68 14.01 11.68
C ARG A 38 -17.88 13.92 10.38
N ASN A 39 -17.82 15.04 9.66
CA ASN A 39 -16.98 15.14 8.47
C ASN A 39 -15.51 14.89 8.83
N PHE A 40 -14.77 14.34 7.87
CA PHE A 40 -13.38 13.93 8.06
C PHE A 40 -12.48 15.06 8.60
N ASN A 41 -12.60 16.28 8.06
CA ASN A 41 -11.80 17.41 8.52
C ASN A 41 -12.03 17.74 10.02
N ALA A 42 -13.28 17.74 10.49
CA ALA A 42 -13.56 17.97 11.91
C ALA A 42 -13.20 16.76 12.76
N PHE A 43 -13.30 15.55 12.19
CA PHE A 43 -12.83 14.33 12.84
C PHE A 43 -11.33 14.41 13.13
N LEU A 44 -10.49 14.82 12.17
CA LEU A 44 -9.05 14.98 12.40
C LEU A 44 -8.71 16.11 13.37
N ASN A 45 -9.39 17.25 13.25
CA ASN A 45 -9.04 18.45 14.00
C ASN A 45 -9.67 18.56 15.40
N ALA A 46 -10.60 17.70 15.79
CA ALA A 46 -11.17 17.77 17.15
C ALA A 46 -10.05 17.62 18.22
N LYS A 47 -10.27 18.05 19.46
CA LYS A 47 -9.24 17.97 20.51
C LYS A 47 -9.57 16.98 21.62
N ASP A 48 -10.59 16.16 21.40
CA ASP A 48 -11.11 15.24 22.41
C ASP A 48 -10.19 14.01 22.49
N PRO A 49 -9.59 13.71 23.66
CA PRO A 49 -8.69 12.58 23.85
C PRO A 49 -9.36 11.24 23.54
N LYS A 50 -10.68 11.14 23.64
CA LYS A 50 -11.45 9.92 23.30
C LYS A 50 -11.31 9.53 21.83
N PHE A 51 -11.02 10.49 20.94
CA PHE A 51 -10.84 10.21 19.51
C PHE A 51 -9.39 10.09 19.09
N ALA A 52 -8.44 10.35 19.99
CA ALA A 52 -7.03 10.30 19.66
C ALA A 52 -6.63 8.92 19.11
N ALA A 53 -7.02 7.83 19.79
CA ALA A 53 -6.70 6.48 19.34
C ALA A 53 -7.38 6.12 18.01
N ILE A 54 -8.65 6.51 17.82
CA ILE A 54 -9.38 6.23 16.58
C ILE A 54 -8.76 7.00 15.40
N ARG A 55 -8.26 8.22 15.62
CA ARG A 55 -7.53 8.95 14.58
C ARG A 55 -6.19 8.34 14.27
N SER A 56 -5.44 7.94 15.28
CA SER A 56 -4.16 7.27 15.07
C SER A 56 -4.37 6.01 14.23
N TYR A 57 -5.40 5.22 14.54
CA TYR A 57 -5.80 4.07 13.72
C TYR A 57 -6.13 4.46 12.28
N VAL A 58 -6.98 5.48 12.09
CA VAL A 58 -7.38 5.95 10.75
C VAL A 58 -6.19 6.46 9.94
N MET A 59 -5.28 7.22 10.55
CA MET A 59 -4.05 7.69 9.92
C MET A 59 -3.10 6.54 9.59
N ALA A 60 -2.93 5.58 10.51
CA ALA A 60 -2.09 4.40 10.29
C ALA A 60 -2.63 3.56 9.13
N SER A 61 -3.95 3.34 9.06
CA SER A 61 -4.59 2.62 7.97
C SER A 61 -4.42 3.35 6.64
N ALA A 62 -4.66 4.66 6.59
CA ALA A 62 -4.48 5.42 5.37
C ALA A 62 -3.02 5.39 4.88
N ASN A 63 -2.05 5.52 5.79
CA ASN A 63 -0.62 5.42 5.46
C ASN A 63 -0.20 4.01 5.03
N TYR A 64 -0.82 2.97 5.58
CA TYR A 64 -0.61 1.59 5.15
C TYR A 64 -1.03 1.40 3.70
N ASP A 65 -2.23 1.86 3.34
CA ASP A 65 -2.75 1.76 1.96
C ASP A 65 -1.89 2.59 0.97
N LEU A 66 -1.37 3.74 1.40
CA LEU A 66 -0.42 4.52 0.60
C LEU A 66 0.88 3.77 0.39
N THR A 67 1.42 3.17 1.45
CA THR A 67 2.66 2.41 1.41
C THR A 67 2.50 1.17 0.54
N GLU A 68 1.34 0.52 0.55
CA GLU A 68 1.00 -0.58 -0.35
C GLU A 68 0.98 -0.13 -1.82
N ALA A 69 0.37 1.02 -2.12
CA ALA A 69 0.39 1.58 -3.47
C ALA A 69 1.81 2.00 -3.92
N GLU A 70 2.63 2.53 -3.01
CA GLU A 70 4.05 2.84 -3.26
C GLU A 70 4.86 1.57 -3.50
N LEU A 71 4.61 0.51 -2.73
CA LEU A 71 5.26 -0.79 -2.88
C LEU A 71 4.91 -1.43 -4.23
N ALA A 72 3.65 -1.35 -4.66
CA ALA A 72 3.24 -1.79 -5.99
C ALA A 72 3.97 -1.02 -7.13
N LYS A 73 4.19 0.29 -6.95
CA LYS A 73 4.99 1.09 -7.90
C LYS A 73 6.47 0.72 -7.86
N ALA A 74 7.05 0.54 -6.68
CA ALA A 74 8.46 0.19 -6.51
C ALA A 74 8.77 -1.21 -7.07
N THR A 75 7.88 -2.18 -6.85
CA THR A 75 8.00 -3.53 -7.43
C THR A 75 7.88 -3.52 -8.96
N ALA A 76 6.98 -2.71 -9.53
CA ALA A 76 6.91 -2.51 -10.98
C ALA A 76 8.18 -1.84 -11.53
N ALA A 77 8.73 -0.86 -10.80
CA ALA A 77 9.98 -0.20 -11.15
C ALA A 77 11.18 -1.16 -11.10
N LEU A 78 11.23 -2.05 -10.10
CA LEU A 78 12.23 -3.11 -10.01
C LEU A 78 12.15 -4.04 -11.22
N ALA A 79 10.96 -4.53 -11.57
CA ALA A 79 10.77 -5.38 -12.75
C ALA A 79 11.19 -4.68 -14.05
N ALA A 80 10.91 -3.38 -14.18
CA ALA A 80 11.36 -2.58 -15.32
C ALA A 80 12.89 -2.40 -15.34
N ALA A 81 13.52 -2.19 -14.17
CA ALA A 81 14.97 -2.10 -14.04
C ALA A 81 15.65 -3.44 -14.39
N ASP A 82 15.11 -4.57 -13.93
CA ASP A 82 15.59 -5.91 -14.26
C ASP A 82 15.48 -6.19 -15.76
N ALA A 83 14.34 -5.84 -16.38
CA ALA A 83 14.15 -5.99 -17.82
C ALA A 83 15.14 -5.13 -18.62
N LYS A 84 15.39 -3.89 -18.17
CA LYS A 84 16.39 -3.01 -18.78
C LYS A 84 17.79 -3.57 -18.63
N PHE A 85 18.17 -4.04 -17.45
CA PHE A 85 19.46 -4.68 -17.21
C PHE A 85 19.66 -5.89 -18.14
N ALA A 86 18.69 -6.80 -18.20
CA ALA A 86 18.76 -7.97 -19.08
C ALA A 86 18.86 -7.59 -20.57
N ALA A 87 18.10 -6.58 -21.01
CA ALA A 87 18.19 -6.07 -22.38
C ALA A 87 19.56 -5.44 -22.68
N SER A 88 20.11 -4.66 -21.75
CA SER A 88 21.45 -4.08 -21.89
C SER A 88 22.53 -5.15 -21.99
N VAL A 89 22.46 -6.21 -21.17
CA VAL A 89 23.39 -7.35 -21.23
C VAL A 89 23.28 -8.09 -22.56
N GLY A 90 22.05 -8.39 -23.01
CA GLY A 90 21.82 -9.07 -24.29
C GLY A 90 22.20 -8.25 -25.53
N ALA A 91 22.32 -6.93 -25.40
CA ALA A 91 22.75 -6.04 -26.48
C ALA A 91 24.27 -5.92 -26.59
N ILE A 92 25.05 -6.41 -25.61
CA ILE A 92 26.51 -6.33 -25.68
C ILE A 92 26.99 -7.22 -26.84
N GLN A 93 27.88 -6.65 -27.66
CA GLN A 93 28.62 -7.38 -28.66
C GLN A 93 30.06 -7.51 -28.16
N PRO A 94 30.48 -8.71 -27.69
CA PRO A 94 31.85 -8.91 -27.23
C PRO A 94 32.82 -8.75 -28.41
N HIS A 95 33.96 -8.09 -28.16
CA HIS A 95 35.04 -7.96 -29.12
C HIS A 95 35.79 -9.28 -29.35
N ASP A 96 35.82 -10.15 -28.34
CA ASP A 96 36.49 -11.44 -28.32
C ASP A 96 35.51 -12.58 -27.97
N ASP A 97 36.02 -13.77 -27.64
CA ASP A 97 35.22 -14.95 -27.29
C ASP A 97 34.55 -14.86 -25.89
N PHE A 98 34.57 -13.68 -25.24
CA PHE A 98 33.93 -13.50 -23.94
C PHE A 98 32.40 -13.70 -24.03
N SER A 99 31.87 -14.47 -23.09
CA SER A 99 30.44 -14.77 -23.04
C SER A 99 29.77 -14.03 -21.88
N TYR A 100 28.79 -13.19 -22.21
CA TYR A 100 27.92 -12.53 -21.24
C TYR A 100 26.81 -13.47 -20.77
N THR A 101 27.13 -14.32 -19.79
CA THR A 101 26.16 -15.25 -19.21
C THR A 101 25.32 -14.59 -18.10
N PRO A 102 24.10 -15.07 -17.83
CA PRO A 102 23.20 -14.46 -16.83
C PRO A 102 23.68 -14.54 -15.38
N ASP A 103 24.67 -15.39 -15.09
CA ASP A 103 25.24 -15.61 -13.75
C ASP A 103 26.41 -14.67 -13.42
N LEU A 104 26.84 -13.81 -14.35
CA LEU A 104 27.85 -12.80 -14.10
C LEU A 104 27.41 -11.83 -13.00
N THR A 105 28.33 -11.54 -12.08
CA THR A 105 28.14 -10.53 -11.05
C THR A 105 28.54 -9.14 -11.54
N THR A 106 28.13 -8.09 -10.84
CA THR A 106 28.61 -6.73 -11.10
C THR A 106 30.13 -6.62 -11.02
N ALA A 107 30.77 -7.36 -10.10
CA ALA A 107 32.22 -7.40 -9.99
C ALA A 107 32.88 -8.02 -11.24
N ASP A 108 32.27 -9.04 -11.83
CA ASP A 108 32.78 -9.66 -13.07
C ASP A 108 32.67 -8.69 -14.26
N LEU A 109 31.56 -7.94 -14.34
CA LEU A 109 31.35 -6.91 -15.36
C LEU A 109 32.34 -5.74 -15.22
N GLU A 110 32.62 -5.31 -13.99
CA GLU A 110 33.63 -4.29 -13.68
C GLU A 110 35.05 -4.76 -14.02
N ALA A 111 35.37 -6.03 -13.72
CA ALA A 111 36.64 -6.64 -14.09
C ALA A 111 36.83 -6.64 -15.61
N ARG A 112 35.82 -7.10 -16.37
CA ARG A 112 35.84 -7.08 -17.83
C ARG A 112 35.99 -5.66 -18.39
N LEU A 113 35.29 -4.69 -17.81
CA LEU A 113 35.45 -3.28 -18.18
C LEU A 113 36.88 -2.78 -17.94
N GLY A 114 37.51 -3.21 -16.85
CA GLY A 114 38.92 -2.94 -16.55
C GLY A 114 39.86 -3.54 -17.58
N ASP A 115 39.67 -4.81 -17.93
CA ASP A 115 40.47 -5.51 -18.93
C ASP A 115 40.40 -4.83 -20.29
N LEU A 116 39.20 -4.46 -20.75
CA LEU A 116 39.00 -3.74 -22.01
C LEU A 116 39.67 -2.36 -22.02
N LYS A 117 39.60 -1.62 -20.90
CA LYS A 117 40.25 -0.30 -20.76
C LYS A 117 41.77 -0.39 -20.73
N ALA A 118 42.34 -1.56 -20.43
CA ALA A 118 43.78 -1.78 -20.43
C ALA A 118 44.35 -2.11 -21.83
N ILE A 119 43.50 -2.41 -22.81
CA ILE A 119 43.91 -2.68 -24.19
C ILE A 119 44.41 -1.38 -24.84
N ASP A 120 45.63 -1.40 -25.40
CA ASP A 120 46.17 -0.29 -26.17
C ASP A 120 45.54 -0.27 -27.59
N PRO A 121 44.67 0.71 -27.91
CA PRO A 121 43.97 0.73 -29.19
C PRO A 121 44.90 0.98 -30.39
N SER A 122 46.12 1.49 -30.17
CA SER A 122 47.10 1.69 -31.25
C SER A 122 47.68 0.37 -31.78
N THR A 123 47.52 -0.71 -31.02
CA THR A 123 47.95 -2.06 -31.39
C THR A 123 46.88 -2.83 -32.20
N LEU A 124 45.67 -2.27 -32.30
CA LEU A 124 44.53 -2.87 -33.00
C LEU A 124 44.32 -2.23 -34.37
N ASP A 125 43.66 -2.95 -35.28
CA ASP A 125 43.09 -2.32 -36.47
C ASP A 125 41.87 -1.47 -36.11
N ALA A 126 41.45 -0.60 -37.04
CA ALA A 126 40.37 0.34 -36.79
C ALA A 126 39.02 -0.31 -36.45
N GLY A 127 38.74 -1.52 -36.98
CA GLY A 127 37.51 -2.25 -36.70
C GLY A 127 37.53 -2.85 -35.28
N ALA A 128 38.64 -3.49 -34.92
CA ALA A 128 38.86 -4.03 -33.58
C ALA A 128 38.81 -2.93 -32.50
N ALA A 129 39.51 -1.81 -32.72
CA ALA A 129 39.49 -0.68 -31.79
C ALA A 129 38.07 -0.10 -31.60
N ALA A 130 37.28 -0.02 -32.67
CA ALA A 130 35.90 0.44 -32.61
C ALA A 130 35.00 -0.56 -31.83
N ALA A 131 35.21 -1.87 -32.00
CA ALA A 131 34.47 -2.90 -31.27
C ALA A 131 34.76 -2.85 -29.75
N VAL A 132 36.02 -2.72 -29.34
CA VAL A 132 36.40 -2.55 -27.93
C VAL A 132 35.75 -1.29 -27.34
N ALA A 133 35.79 -0.17 -28.05
CA ALA A 133 35.16 1.07 -27.58
C ALA A 133 33.63 0.94 -27.45
N ALA A 134 32.98 0.23 -28.38
CA ALA A 134 31.55 -0.06 -28.32
C ALA A 134 31.19 -0.97 -27.13
N GLU A 135 31.99 -2.00 -26.88
CA GLU A 135 31.81 -2.91 -25.74
C GLU A 135 31.97 -2.17 -24.39
N ILE A 136 33.00 -1.32 -24.26
CA ILE A 136 33.18 -0.44 -23.09
C ILE A 136 31.94 0.44 -22.88
N GLY A 137 31.42 1.06 -23.94
CA GLY A 137 30.21 1.87 -23.87
C GLY A 137 28.99 1.07 -23.38
N ALA A 138 28.81 -0.13 -23.93
CA ALA A 138 27.72 -1.03 -23.54
C ALA A 138 27.84 -1.47 -22.07
N LEU A 139 29.04 -1.85 -21.62
CA LEU A 139 29.30 -2.25 -20.23
C LEU A 139 29.04 -1.14 -19.22
N ASN A 140 29.43 0.10 -19.51
CA ASN A 140 29.08 1.22 -18.63
C ASN A 140 27.55 1.36 -18.50
N SER A 141 26.81 1.25 -19.61
CA SER A 141 25.34 1.29 -19.58
C SER A 141 24.72 0.13 -18.80
N VAL A 142 25.34 -1.05 -18.85
CA VAL A 142 24.93 -2.23 -18.07
C VAL A 142 25.17 -1.99 -16.58
N LEU A 143 26.33 -1.44 -16.20
CA LEU A 143 26.65 -1.12 -14.80
C LEU A 143 25.71 -0.04 -14.23
N ASP A 144 25.39 0.99 -15.02
CA ASP A 144 24.38 1.99 -14.64
C ASP A 144 23.01 1.34 -14.42
N SER A 145 22.63 0.39 -15.29
CA SER A 145 21.38 -0.36 -15.16
C SER A 145 21.40 -1.29 -13.92
N ALA A 146 22.54 -1.89 -13.59
CA ALA A 146 22.71 -2.72 -12.41
C ALA A 146 22.60 -1.89 -11.11
N ALA A 147 23.14 -0.67 -11.09
CA ALA A 147 22.96 0.26 -9.99
C ALA A 147 21.48 0.64 -9.80
N ALA A 148 20.73 0.87 -10.89
CA ALA A 148 19.30 1.13 -10.84
C ALA A 148 18.50 -0.08 -10.28
N VAL A 149 18.88 -1.31 -10.65
CA VAL A 149 18.29 -2.53 -10.07
C VAL A 149 18.54 -2.59 -8.56
N SER A 150 19.77 -2.31 -8.11
CA SER A 150 20.13 -2.32 -6.68
C SER A 150 19.32 -1.30 -5.88
N GLU A 151 19.18 -0.07 -6.40
CA GLU A 151 18.39 0.98 -5.75
C GLU A 151 16.90 0.62 -5.70
N ALA A 152 16.34 0.09 -6.79
CA ALA A 152 14.94 -0.35 -6.81
C ALA A 152 14.69 -1.50 -5.82
N LYS A 153 15.63 -2.45 -5.68
CA LYS A 153 15.55 -3.52 -4.66
C LYS A 153 15.55 -2.96 -3.26
N LYS A 154 16.44 -2.01 -2.98
CA LYS A 154 16.50 -1.34 -1.69
C LYS A 154 15.19 -0.61 -1.37
N GLN A 155 14.64 0.11 -2.34
CA GLN A 155 13.37 0.81 -2.17
C GLN A 155 12.22 -0.15 -1.84
N VAL A 156 12.15 -1.31 -2.51
CA VAL A 156 11.16 -2.35 -2.18
C VAL A 156 11.35 -2.84 -0.75
N ALA A 157 12.58 -3.16 -0.34
CA ALA A 157 12.86 -3.64 1.01
C ALA A 157 12.51 -2.60 2.10
N ASP A 158 12.83 -1.32 1.87
CA ASP A 158 12.51 -0.23 2.79
C ASP A 158 10.98 -0.05 2.93
N LEU A 159 10.23 -0.16 1.83
CA LEU A 159 8.77 -0.09 1.85
C LEU A 159 8.12 -1.31 2.52
N GLU A 160 8.65 -2.51 2.31
CA GLU A 160 8.21 -3.74 3.01
C GLU A 160 8.41 -3.62 4.52
N ALA A 161 9.57 -3.10 4.96
CA ALA A 161 9.85 -2.85 6.37
C ALA A 161 8.86 -1.83 6.96
N LYS A 162 8.63 -0.71 6.28
CA LYS A 162 7.65 0.31 6.68
C LYS A 162 6.24 -0.26 6.77
N GLN A 163 5.84 -1.08 5.79
CA GLN A 163 4.52 -1.73 5.78
C GLN A 163 4.37 -2.71 6.96
N ALA A 164 5.42 -3.47 7.27
CA ALA A 164 5.41 -4.39 8.43
C ALA A 164 5.24 -3.65 9.76
N GLU A 165 5.90 -2.50 9.94
CA GLU A 165 5.74 -1.65 11.13
C GLU A 165 4.31 -1.09 11.25
N GLN A 166 3.73 -0.63 10.14
CA GLN A 166 2.37 -0.08 10.10
C GLN A 166 1.29 -1.14 10.37
N LYS A 167 1.52 -2.38 9.93
CA LYS A 167 0.55 -3.49 10.01
C LYS A 167 0.10 -3.76 11.44
N GLU A 168 1.00 -3.65 12.42
CA GLU A 168 0.70 -3.86 13.84
C GLU A 168 -0.31 -2.83 14.38
N ALA A 169 -0.33 -1.63 13.82
CA ALA A 169 -1.20 -0.53 14.26
C ALA A 169 -2.61 -0.58 13.63
N ILE A 170 -2.84 -1.44 12.63
CA ILE A 170 -4.10 -1.50 11.86
C ILE A 170 -4.90 -2.79 12.08
N THR A 171 -4.52 -3.59 13.06
CA THR A 171 -5.19 -4.85 13.43
C THR A 171 -6.62 -4.63 13.94
N ASP A 172 -7.44 -5.69 13.89
CA ASP A 172 -8.81 -5.67 14.43
C ASP A 172 -8.80 -5.43 15.96
N GLU A 173 -7.77 -5.93 16.65
CA GLU A 173 -7.52 -5.67 18.05
C GLU A 173 -7.19 -4.19 18.31
N ALA A 174 -6.34 -3.59 17.48
CA ALA A 174 -6.02 -2.16 17.56
C ALA A 174 -7.25 -1.29 17.31
N LEU A 175 -8.09 -1.66 16.33
CA LEU A 175 -9.37 -1.00 16.08
C LEU A 175 -10.30 -1.11 17.29
N THR A 176 -10.47 -2.31 17.83
CA THR A 176 -11.37 -2.54 18.98
C THR A 176 -10.90 -1.77 20.22
N ALA A 177 -9.59 -1.77 20.49
CA ALA A 177 -8.99 -0.99 21.58
C ALA A 177 -9.19 0.52 21.36
N ALA A 178 -9.00 1.01 20.13
CA ALA A 178 -9.24 2.40 19.77
C ALA A 178 -10.71 2.79 19.98
N LEU A 179 -11.66 1.96 19.54
CA LEU A 179 -13.10 2.18 19.75
C LEU A 179 -13.44 2.17 21.25
N GLN A 180 -12.86 1.25 22.02
CA GLN A 180 -13.09 1.15 23.46
C GLN A 180 -12.65 2.43 24.17
N SER A 181 -11.50 3.00 23.80
CA SER A 181 -11.02 4.28 24.33
C SER A 181 -11.94 5.48 23.99
N GLY A 182 -12.67 5.38 22.87
CA GLY A 182 -13.65 6.37 22.43
C GLY A 182 -15.01 6.27 23.14
N THR A 183 -15.24 5.20 23.88
CA THR A 183 -16.46 5.01 24.67
C THR A 183 -16.27 5.47 26.11
N ASN A 184 -17.36 5.48 26.89
CA ASN A 184 -17.26 5.76 28.33
C ASN A 184 -16.69 4.54 29.05
N PRO A 185 -15.93 4.70 30.16
CA PRO A 185 -15.29 3.58 30.87
C PRO A 185 -16.23 2.44 31.28
N ASN A 186 -17.51 2.73 31.49
CA ASN A 186 -18.53 1.75 31.89
C ASN A 186 -19.26 1.10 30.70
N ARG A 187 -18.81 1.34 29.46
CA ARG A 187 -19.42 0.79 28.24
C ARG A 187 -18.42 -0.15 27.57
N VAL A 188 -18.91 -1.31 27.14
CA VAL A 188 -18.14 -2.26 26.33
C VAL A 188 -18.53 -2.10 24.87
N VAL A 189 -17.53 -2.08 23.98
CA VAL A 189 -17.74 -2.15 22.52
C VAL A 189 -18.11 -3.58 22.15
N ASP A 190 -19.30 -3.76 21.56
CA ASP A 190 -19.79 -5.05 21.05
C ASP A 190 -19.52 -5.19 19.54
N GLN A 191 -19.72 -6.40 19.01
CA GLN A 191 -19.47 -6.67 17.59
C GLN A 191 -20.29 -5.77 16.65
N GLU A 192 -21.54 -5.47 17.01
CA GLU A 192 -22.41 -4.59 16.21
C GLU A 192 -21.83 -3.16 16.12
N MET A 193 -21.22 -2.67 17.21
CA MET A 193 -20.51 -1.39 17.22
C MET A 193 -19.20 -1.43 16.42
N VAL A 194 -18.44 -2.53 16.46
CA VAL A 194 -17.22 -2.70 15.64
C VAL A 194 -17.58 -2.72 14.16
N ASP A 195 -18.57 -3.51 13.74
CA ASP A 195 -18.99 -3.61 12.34
C ASP A 195 -19.51 -2.26 11.83
N TRP A 196 -20.28 -1.55 12.64
CA TRP A 196 -20.71 -0.18 12.31
C TRP A 196 -19.51 0.76 12.15
N ALA A 197 -18.53 0.68 13.06
CA ALA A 197 -17.34 1.51 12.98
C ALA A 197 -16.49 1.18 11.75
N LYS A 198 -16.28 -0.10 11.42
CA LYS A 198 -15.59 -0.54 10.19
C LYS A 198 -16.24 0.08 8.95
N ASN A 199 -17.57 0.05 8.87
CA ASN A 199 -18.30 0.67 7.76
C ASN A 199 -18.12 2.20 7.69
N VAL A 200 -18.11 2.91 8.84
CA VAL A 200 -17.96 4.37 8.87
C VAL A 200 -16.51 4.82 8.63
N LEU A 201 -15.56 4.05 9.14
CA LEU A 201 -14.14 4.32 9.00
C LEU A 201 -13.63 3.90 7.62
N GLY A 202 -14.27 2.95 6.95
CA GLY A 202 -13.83 2.42 5.67
C GLY A 202 -12.78 1.33 5.82
N VAL A 203 -12.97 0.42 6.78
CA VAL A 203 -12.08 -0.73 6.97
C VAL A 203 -12.54 -1.88 6.08
N GLY A 204 -11.62 -2.45 5.30
CA GLY A 204 -11.92 -3.51 4.34
C GLY A 204 -12.51 -2.95 3.05
N GLU A 205 -13.64 -3.48 2.59
CA GLU A 205 -14.28 -3.06 1.32
C GLU A 205 -15.14 -1.79 1.45
N ALA A 206 -15.40 -1.32 2.67
CA ALA A 206 -16.21 -0.13 2.88
C ALA A 206 -15.43 1.13 2.50
N TYR A 207 -16.07 2.06 1.80
CA TYR A 207 -15.52 3.41 1.61
C TYR A 207 -15.88 4.31 2.79
N GLY A 208 -14.89 4.94 3.40
CA GLY A 208 -15.09 5.73 4.61
C GLY A 208 -14.00 6.77 4.87
N LYS A 209 -13.76 7.05 6.15
CA LYS A 209 -12.80 8.09 6.56
C LYS A 209 -11.38 7.77 6.15
N ILE A 210 -10.96 6.51 6.22
CA ILE A 210 -9.62 6.07 5.84
C ILE A 210 -9.34 6.46 4.39
N ASP A 211 -10.30 6.25 3.47
CA ASP A 211 -10.15 6.67 2.08
C ASP A 211 -10.08 8.19 1.93
N GLN A 212 -10.93 8.92 2.66
CA GLN A 212 -10.90 10.39 2.66
C GLN A 212 -9.57 10.95 3.19
N VAL A 213 -8.97 10.29 4.19
CA VAL A 213 -7.62 10.63 4.68
C VAL A 213 -6.60 10.37 3.60
N ARG A 214 -6.68 9.18 2.99
CA ARG A 214 -5.74 8.73 1.97
C ARG A 214 -5.71 9.72 0.80
N GLU A 215 -6.88 10.13 0.32
CA GLU A 215 -7.03 11.15 -0.71
C GLU A 215 -6.42 12.49 -0.27
N ALA A 216 -6.73 12.96 0.94
CA ALA A 216 -6.21 14.23 1.45
C ALA A 216 -4.68 14.23 1.68
N LEU A 217 -4.10 13.08 2.03
CA LEU A 217 -2.65 12.92 2.14
C LEU A 217 -2.01 12.91 0.76
N GLN A 218 -2.59 12.20 -0.21
CA GLN A 218 -2.12 12.22 -1.59
C GLN A 218 -2.14 13.61 -2.20
N THR A 219 -3.22 14.38 -2.01
CA THR A 219 -3.29 15.76 -2.54
C THR A 219 -2.24 16.66 -1.93
N GLN A 220 -1.98 16.55 -0.61
CA GLN A 220 -0.90 17.31 0.04
C GLN A 220 0.48 16.93 -0.50
N THR A 221 0.73 15.64 -0.74
CA THR A 221 1.99 15.19 -1.33
C THR A 221 2.19 15.73 -2.75
N VAL A 222 1.12 15.83 -3.54
CA VAL A 222 1.17 16.40 -4.90
C VAL A 222 1.37 17.92 -4.87
N GLU A 223 0.65 18.65 -4.00
CA GLU A 223 0.75 20.10 -3.87
C GLU A 223 2.13 20.57 -3.37
N LEU A 224 2.81 19.77 -2.53
CA LEU A 224 4.18 20.03 -2.11
C LEU A 224 5.24 19.68 -3.18
N ALA A 225 4.88 18.89 -4.19
CA ALA A 225 5.78 18.47 -5.27
C ALA A 225 5.71 19.38 -6.51
N GLU A 226 4.70 20.23 -6.62
CA GLU A 226 4.65 21.29 -7.62
C GLU A 226 5.29 22.56 -7.05
N PRO A 227 6.50 22.98 -7.47
CA PRO A 227 6.98 24.31 -7.12
C PRO A 227 6.01 25.32 -7.74
N THR A 228 5.40 26.14 -6.90
CA THR A 228 4.60 27.30 -7.29
C THR A 228 5.41 28.14 -8.28
N ASN A 229 5.19 27.92 -9.57
CA ASN A 229 5.68 28.76 -10.64
C ASN A 229 4.67 29.90 -10.86
N ASP A 230 4.35 30.60 -9.78
CA ASP A 230 3.66 31.88 -9.82
C ASP A 230 4.74 32.95 -9.67
N ALA A 231 5.48 33.16 -10.76
CA ALA A 231 6.18 34.40 -11.00
C ALA A 231 5.21 35.34 -11.74
N ASP A 232 4.67 36.31 -11.01
CA ASP A 232 4.14 37.56 -11.56
C ASP A 232 5.14 38.68 -11.23
#